data_AF-A0A7K7YK96-F1
#
_entry.id   AF-A0A7K7YK96-F1
#
_cell.length_a   1.000
_cell.length_b   1.000
_cell.length_c   1.000
_cell.angle_alpha   90.00
_cell.angle_beta   90.00
_cell.angle_gamma   90.00
#
_symmetry.space_group_name_H-M   'P 1'
#
loop_
_entity.id
_entity.type
_entity.pdbx_description
1 polymer ?
#
loop_
_entity_poly.entity_id
_entity_poly.type
_entity_poly.pdbx_seq_one_letter_code
_entity_poly.pdbx_strand_id
1 'polypeptide(L)'
;GWCPLSPAGVQTTQLLVEPPWVPVVLRDRVTLTCQGSGTDGAATWYRDGQPWGQKGRKHFIVTETGTYTCYRANTGLSLPVTVTD
;
A
#
# COMPACT_ATOMS: atom_id res chain seq x y z
N GLY A 1 -37.26 -0.95 -0.64
CA GLY A 1 -36.20 -0.19 0.04
C GLY A 1 -35.09 0.03 -0.96
N TRP A 2 -34.70 1.28 -1.19
CA TRP A 2 -33.59 1.60 -2.08
C TRP A 2 -32.29 1.58 -1.29
N CYS A 3 -31.36 0.70 -1.68
CA CYS A 3 -29.99 0.76 -1.20
C CYS A 3 -29.32 1.95 -1.91
N PRO A 4 -28.81 2.97 -1.18
CA PRO A 4 -28.00 3.98 -1.83
C PRO A 4 -26.72 3.28 -2.31
N LEU A 5 -26.52 3.27 -3.62
CA LEU A 5 -25.24 2.99 -4.23
C LEU A 5 -24.23 3.94 -3.59
N SER A 6 -23.25 3.38 -2.88
CA SER A 6 -22.16 4.13 -2.27
C SER A 6 -21.58 5.11 -3.30
N PRO A 7 -21.33 6.37 -2.91
CA PRO A 7 -20.92 7.39 -3.86
C PRO A 7 -19.59 6.98 -4.48
N ALA A 8 -19.50 7.25 -5.78
CA ALA A 8 -18.31 7.47 -6.59
C ALA A 8 -17.02 6.88 -6.02
N GLY A 9 -16.42 5.93 -6.76
CA GLY A 9 -15.04 5.50 -6.57
C GLY A 9 -14.14 6.72 -6.37
N VAL A 10 -13.89 7.04 -5.10
CA VAL A 10 -12.82 7.94 -4.70
C VAL A 10 -11.59 7.21 -5.18
N GLN A 11 -10.88 7.85 -6.09
CA GLN A 11 -9.66 7.32 -6.62
C GLN A 11 -8.59 7.43 -5.52
N THR A 12 -8.68 6.58 -4.50
CA THR A 12 -7.81 6.61 -3.32
C THR A 12 -6.56 5.80 -3.59
N THR A 13 -5.41 6.26 -3.09
CA THR A 13 -4.21 5.42 -3.04
C THR A 13 -4.52 4.23 -2.14
N GLN A 14 -4.39 3.02 -2.66
CA GLN A 14 -4.67 1.81 -1.92
C GLN A 14 -3.41 0.94 -1.87
N LEU A 15 -2.99 0.60 -0.66
CA LEU A 15 -1.87 -0.31 -0.46
C LEU A 15 -2.40 -1.73 -0.41
N LEU A 16 -2.08 -2.53 -1.42
CA LEU A 16 -2.40 -3.95 -1.49
C LEU A 16 -1.23 -4.77 -0.94
N VAL A 17 -1.57 -5.83 -0.21
CA VAL A 17 -0.62 -6.72 0.45
C VAL A 17 -0.85 -8.12 -0.05
N GLU A 18 0.18 -8.74 -0.62
CA GLU A 18 0.10 -10.08 -1.17
C GLU A 18 1.20 -10.95 -0.55
N PRO A 19 0.86 -12.08 0.12
CA PRO A 19 -0.50 -12.58 0.42
C PRO A 19 -1.27 -11.72 1.44
N PRO A 20 -2.62 -11.76 1.45
CA PRO A 20 -3.45 -10.93 2.33
C PRO A 20 -3.40 -11.34 3.81
N TRP A 21 -2.83 -12.51 4.13
CA TRP A 21 -2.51 -12.94 5.48
C TRP A 21 -0.99 -12.85 5.69
N VAL A 22 -0.55 -12.39 6.86
CA VAL A 22 0.85 -12.46 7.28
C VAL A 22 1.18 -13.94 7.50
N PRO A 23 2.02 -14.59 6.68
CA PRO A 23 2.26 -16.02 6.86
C PRO A 23 3.24 -16.25 8.02
N VAL A 24 2.97 -17.28 8.81
CA VAL A 24 3.69 -17.66 10.05
C VAL A 24 4.97 -18.46 9.73
N VAL A 25 5.54 -18.34 8.53
CA VAL A 25 6.59 -19.27 8.05
C VAL A 25 7.85 -18.52 7.62
N LEU A 26 8.59 -18.03 8.63
CA LEU A 26 10.05 -18.03 8.68
C LEU A 26 10.77 -17.76 7.32
N ARG A 27 10.38 -16.68 6.61
CA ARG A 27 11.08 -15.97 5.50
C ARG A 27 10.08 -15.17 4.64
N ASP A 28 9.08 -14.57 5.28
CA ASP A 28 7.91 -14.03 4.61
C ASP A 28 8.20 -12.74 3.85
N ARG A 29 8.39 -12.92 2.53
CA ARG A 29 8.43 -11.86 1.55
C ARG A 29 7.01 -11.40 1.29
N VAL A 30 6.62 -10.31 1.93
CA VAL A 30 5.33 -9.66 1.68
C VAL A 30 5.50 -8.71 0.50
N THR A 31 4.64 -8.84 -0.50
CA THR A 31 4.62 -7.91 -1.63
C THR A 31 3.60 -6.81 -1.35
N LEU A 32 4.12 -5.60 -1.20
CA LEU A 32 3.35 -4.38 -1.04
C LEU A 32 3.19 -3.72 -2.41
N THR A 33 1.96 -3.53 -2.86
CA THR A 33 1.63 -2.90 -4.15
C THR A 33 0.82 -1.63 -3.93
N CYS A 34 1.36 -0.49 -4.36
CA CYS A 34 0.68 0.80 -4.26
C CYS A 34 -0.24 1.00 -5.46
N GLN A 35 -1.51 0.60 -5.32
CA GLN A 35 -2.56 0.87 -6.29
C GLN A 35 -3.08 2.30 -6.16
N GLY A 36 -3.53 2.82 -7.27
CA GLY A 36 -4.02 4.18 -7.42
C GLY A 36 -4.20 4.43 -8.90
N SER A 37 -5.15 5.25 -9.26
CA SER A 37 -5.46 5.50 -10.67
C SER A 37 -4.85 6.85 -11.09
N GLY A 38 -4.33 6.89 -12.32
CA GLY A 38 -3.34 7.86 -12.80
C GLY A 38 -2.07 7.17 -13.34
N THR A 39 -1.46 7.77 -14.38
CA THR A 39 -0.21 7.37 -15.04
C THR A 39 0.82 6.94 -14.02
N ASP A 40 1.60 5.86 -14.27
CA ASP A 40 2.77 5.31 -13.55
C ASP A 40 3.56 6.30 -12.68
N GLY A 41 2.87 6.86 -11.70
CA GLY A 41 3.28 8.05 -11.00
C GLY A 41 4.16 7.57 -9.87
N ALA A 42 5.25 8.29 -9.65
CA ALA A 42 6.20 7.89 -8.63
C ALA A 42 5.51 7.80 -7.26
N ALA A 43 5.25 6.57 -6.82
CA ALA A 43 4.81 6.31 -5.47
C ALA A 43 5.99 6.57 -4.54
N THR A 44 5.75 7.37 -3.51
CA THR A 44 6.70 7.57 -2.41
C THR A 44 6.29 6.66 -1.29
N TRP A 45 7.23 5.86 -0.81
CA TRP A 45 6.97 4.83 0.17
C TRP A 45 7.47 5.29 1.53
N TYR A 46 6.75 4.90 2.57
CA TYR A 46 7.07 5.23 3.94
C TYR A 46 6.99 3.96 4.79
N ARG A 47 7.93 3.83 5.72
CA ARG A 47 7.96 2.82 6.76
C ARG A 47 8.03 3.54 8.11
N ASP A 48 7.05 3.27 8.96
CA ASP A 48 6.91 3.85 10.30
C ASP A 48 6.93 5.40 10.25
N GLY A 49 6.34 5.96 9.19
CA GLY A 49 6.27 7.41 8.93
C GLY A 49 7.52 8.02 8.28
N GLN A 50 8.60 7.25 8.12
CA GLN A 50 9.84 7.71 7.49
C GLN A 50 9.90 7.29 6.01
N PRO A 51 10.36 8.16 5.08
CA PRO A 51 10.55 7.77 3.69
C PRO A 51 11.48 6.56 3.57
N TRP A 52 11.00 5.52 2.88
CA TRP A 52 11.66 4.22 2.77
C TRP A 52 11.56 3.72 1.32
N GLY A 53 12.62 3.10 0.81
CA GLY A 53 12.65 2.55 -0.56
C GLY A 53 12.85 3.58 -1.68
N GLN A 54 12.90 3.10 -2.91
CA GLN A 54 13.03 3.94 -4.11
C GLN A 54 11.70 4.55 -4.56
N LYS A 55 11.70 5.87 -4.79
CA LYS A 55 10.60 6.59 -5.44
C LYS A 55 10.38 6.03 -6.85
N GLY A 56 9.13 5.87 -7.28
CA GLY A 56 8.84 5.39 -8.64
C GLY A 56 8.34 3.96 -8.71
N ARG A 57 8.68 3.11 -7.74
CA ARG A 57 8.28 1.70 -7.77
C ARG A 57 6.82 1.52 -7.36
N LYS A 58 6.10 0.73 -8.15
CA LYS A 58 4.72 0.33 -7.88
C LYS A 58 4.61 -0.76 -6.82
N HIS A 59 5.60 -1.63 -6.71
CA HIS A 59 5.63 -2.71 -5.74
C HIS A 59 6.96 -2.76 -4.97
N PHE A 60 6.89 -3.18 -3.70
CA PHE A 60 8.03 -3.48 -2.85
C PHE A 60 7.85 -4.86 -2.24
N ILE A 61 8.96 -5.59 -2.15
CA ILE A 61 9.02 -6.82 -1.39
C ILE A 61 9.65 -6.47 -0.05
N VAL A 62 8.91 -6.66 1.03
CA VAL A 62 9.36 -6.41 2.40
C VAL A 62 9.45 -7.73 3.14
N THR A 63 10.48 -7.86 3.96
CA THR A 63 10.66 -8.98 4.90
C THR A 63 10.77 -8.49 6.33
N GLU A 64 10.65 -7.18 6.53
CA GLU A 64 10.82 -6.55 7.81
C GLU A 64 9.48 -6.11 8.37
N THR A 65 9.33 -6.23 9.68
CA THR A 65 8.18 -5.72 10.40
C THR A 65 8.18 -4.20 10.41
N GLY A 66 6.97 -3.63 10.45
CA GLY A 66 6.78 -2.18 10.44
C GLY A 66 5.45 -1.78 9.82
N THR A 67 5.16 -0.48 9.91
CA THR A 67 3.94 0.09 9.34
C THR A 67 4.26 0.76 8.01
N TYR A 68 3.74 0.20 6.92
CA TYR A 68 3.99 0.68 5.58
C TYR A 68 2.83 1.53 5.07
N THR A 69 3.16 2.64 4.44
CA THR A 69 2.22 3.48 3.70
C THR A 69 2.84 3.88 2.36
N CYS A 70 1.99 4.17 1.38
CA CYS A 70 2.43 4.76 0.12
C CYS A 70 1.69 6.07 -0.15
N TYR A 71 2.40 7.05 -0.69
CA TYR A 71 1.87 8.34 -1.09
C TYR A 71 1.97 8.48 -2.60
N ARG A 72 0.92 8.99 -3.21
CA ARG A 72 0.90 9.35 -4.63
C ARG A 72 0.33 10.75 -4.77
N ALA A 73 0.99 11.60 -5.56
CA ALA A 73 0.63 13.01 -5.71
C ALA A 73 -0.83 13.24 -6.15
N ASN A 74 -1.40 12.34 -6.94
CA ASN A 74 -2.78 12.47 -7.44
C ASN A 74 -3.86 11.97 -6.47
N THR A 75 -3.53 11.03 -5.59
CA THR A 75 -4.52 10.25 -4.83
C THR A 75 -4.29 10.27 -3.31
N GLY A 76 -3.22 10.94 -2.86
CA GLY A 76 -2.89 11.13 -1.45
C GLY A 76 -2.15 9.96 -0.82
N LEU A 77 -2.20 9.90 0.51
CA LEU A 77 -1.57 8.83 1.30
C LEU A 77 -2.52 7.62 1.39
N SER A 78 -1.96 6.41 1.31
CA SER A 78 -2.71 5.17 1.47
C SER A 78 -3.03 4.89 2.93
N LEU A 79 -3.97 3.98 3.16
CA LEU A 79 -4.14 3.38 4.47
C LEU A 79 -2.85 2.66 4.91
N PRO A 80 -2.54 2.68 6.23
CA PRO A 80 -1.38 1.99 6.77
C PRO A 80 -1.59 0.49 6.81
N VAL A 81 -0.52 -0.25 6.53
CA VAL A 81 -0.45 -1.70 6.64
C VAL A 81 0.66 -2.05 7.63
N THR A 82 0.32 -2.81 8.67
CA THR A 82 1.33 -3.32 9.61
C THR A 82 1.75 -4.73 9.20
N VAL A 83 3.05 -4.92 9.00
CA VAL A 83 3.68 -6.24 8.83
C VAL A 83 4.25 -6.66 10.18
N THR A 84 3.83 -7.82 10.67
CA THR A 84 4.32 -8.43 11.92
C THR A 84 5.08 -9.72 11.60
N ASP A 85 5.87 -10.19 12.56
CA ASP A 85 6.51 -11.52 12.55
C ASP A 85 5.52 -12.60 12.99
#